data_AF-A0A9P6CLL2-F1
#
_entry.id   AF-A0A9P6CLL2-F1
#
_cell.length_a   1.000
_cell.length_b   1.000
_cell.length_c   1.000
_cell.angle_alpha   90.00
_cell.angle_beta   90.00
_cell.angle_gamma   90.00
#
_symmetry.space_group_name_H-M   'P 1'
#
loop_
_entity.id
_entity.type
_entity.pdbx_description
1 polymer ?
#
loop_
_entity_poly.entity_id
_entity_poly.type
_entity_poly.pdbx_seq_one_letter_code
_entity_poly.pdbx_strand_id
1 'polypeptide(L)'
;RLYRNFVFSYMLDIARLDKRDPGGVAELNRMSNVYKRRSELASSRVDILKAQGFNDRVIALAQETEAHSDDESDDEGETYTITRKEGRSEKVTNLFRMCDEMHRRIVKTQRGRNHR
;
A
#
# COMPACT_ATOMS: atom_id res chain seq x y z
N ARG A 1 -15.38 -1.62 33.05
CA ARG A 1 -16.22 -0.41 32.81
C ARG A 1 -15.56 0.60 31.87
N LEU A 2 -14.25 0.84 31.97
CA LEU A 2 -13.50 1.79 31.11
C LEU A 2 -13.63 1.49 29.60
N TYR A 3 -13.40 0.23 29.22
CA TYR A 3 -13.46 -0.23 27.82
C TYR A 3 -14.81 0.03 27.16
N ARG A 4 -15.91 -0.20 27.90
CA ARG A 4 -17.28 0.01 27.40
C ARG A 4 -17.52 1.49 27.05
N ASN A 5 -17.16 2.41 27.94
CA ASN A 5 -17.34 3.84 27.71
C ASN A 5 -16.50 4.36 26.54
N PHE A 6 -15.27 3.87 26.40
CA PHE A 6 -14.41 4.20 25.26
C PHE A 6 -15.03 3.75 23.93
N VAL A 7 -15.47 2.49 23.83
CA VAL A 7 -16.09 1.96 22.60
C VAL A 7 -17.35 2.75 22.22
N PHE A 8 -18.23 3.04 23.18
CA PHE A 8 -19.45 3.81 22.90
C PHE A 8 -19.17 5.25 22.49
N SER A 9 -18.15 5.89 23.08
CA SER A 9 -17.75 7.26 22.69
C SER A 9 -17.21 7.27 21.27
N TYR A 10 -16.33 6.31 20.93
CA TYR A 10 -15.79 6.15 19.59
C TYR A 10 -16.86 5.87 18.53
N MET A 11 -17.81 4.96 18.81
CA MET A 11 -18.93 4.69 17.91
C MET A 11 -19.85 5.90 17.72
N LEU A 12 -20.08 6.68 18.79
CA LEU A 12 -20.87 7.90 18.72
C LEU A 12 -20.19 8.96 17.84
N ASP A 13 -18.88 9.10 17.94
CA ASP A 13 -18.11 10.04 17.12
C ASP A 13 -18.11 9.64 15.63
N ILE A 14 -17.98 8.34 15.33
CA ILE A 14 -18.17 7.82 13.97
C ILE A 14 -19.57 8.13 13.44
N ALA A 15 -20.62 7.83 14.22
CA ALA A 15 -22.00 8.08 13.80
C ALA A 15 -22.29 9.56 13.58
N ARG A 16 -21.68 10.46 14.36
CA ARG A 16 -21.79 11.91 14.17
C ARG A 16 -21.09 12.39 12.91
N LEU A 17 -19.89 11.87 12.63
CA LEU A 17 -19.14 12.16 11.40
C LEU A 17 -19.93 11.71 10.17
N ASP A 18 -20.42 10.47 10.18
CA ASP A 18 -21.17 9.90 9.06
C ASP A 18 -22.56 10.56 8.88
N LYS A 19 -23.18 11.03 9.97
CA LYS A 19 -24.40 11.86 9.88
C LYS A 19 -24.13 13.24 9.24
N ARG A 20 -22.96 13.83 9.48
CA ARG A 20 -22.57 15.13 8.92
C ARG A 20 -22.21 15.02 7.45
N ASP A 21 -21.50 13.97 7.09
CA ASP A 21 -21.00 13.69 5.74
C ASP A 21 -21.15 12.19 5.44
N PRO A 22 -22.31 11.77 4.89
CA PRO A 22 -22.61 10.36 4.63
C PRO A 22 -21.55 9.74 3.72
N GLY A 23 -20.85 8.72 4.23
CA GLY A 23 -19.77 8.05 3.50
C GLY A 23 -18.38 8.66 3.72
N GLY A 24 -18.26 9.81 4.39
CA GLY A 24 -16.98 10.44 4.69
C GLY A 24 -16.06 9.57 5.55
N VAL A 25 -16.62 8.78 6.49
CA VAL A 25 -15.84 7.82 7.29
C VAL A 25 -15.33 6.66 6.42
N ALA A 26 -16.13 6.18 5.46
CA ALA A 26 -15.72 5.13 4.54
C ALA A 26 -14.59 5.62 3.63
N GLU A 27 -14.68 6.85 3.14
CA GLU A 27 -13.64 7.45 2.30
C GLU A 27 -12.34 7.70 3.07
N LEU A 28 -12.42 8.21 4.32
CA LEU A 28 -11.24 8.35 5.19
C LEU A 28 -10.55 7.01 5.44
N ASN A 29 -11.31 5.95 5.69
CA ASN A 29 -10.77 4.61 5.84
C ASN A 29 -10.15 4.09 4.55
N ARG A 30 -10.78 4.34 3.40
CA ARG A 30 -10.25 3.98 2.09
C ARG A 30 -8.91 4.66 1.82
N MET A 31 -8.84 5.98 2.02
CA MET A 31 -7.59 6.73 1.88
C MET A 31 -6.51 6.24 2.84
N SER A 32 -6.85 6.00 4.11
CA SER A 32 -5.92 5.46 5.11
C SER A 32 -5.35 4.10 4.69
N ASN A 33 -6.21 3.21 4.17
CA ASN A 33 -5.79 1.91 3.66
C ASN A 33 -4.88 2.04 2.44
N VAL A 34 -5.19 2.95 1.51
CA VAL A 34 -4.33 3.26 0.35
C VAL A 34 -2.95 3.70 0.81
N TYR A 35 -2.86 4.65 1.76
CA TYR A 35 -1.56 5.11 2.28
C TYR A 35 -0.76 4.00 2.96
N LYS A 36 -1.42 3.15 3.77
CA LYS A 36 -0.77 1.99 4.39
C LYS A 36 -0.20 1.03 3.36
N ARG A 37 -0.99 0.65 2.35
CA ARG A 37 -0.55 -0.24 1.28
C ARG A 37 0.63 0.34 0.50
N ARG A 38 0.59 1.63 0.17
CA ARG A 38 1.72 2.33 -0.48
C ARG A 38 3.00 2.23 0.37
N SER A 39 2.90 2.45 1.68
CA SER A 39 4.02 2.35 2.62
C SER A 39 4.57 0.92 2.74
N GLU A 40 3.70 -0.09 2.78
CA GLU A 40 4.09 -1.50 2.84
C GLU A 40 4.81 -1.93 1.55
N LEU A 41 4.29 -1.50 0.40
CA LEU A 41 4.85 -1.84 -0.90
C LEU A 41 6.22 -1.16 -1.12
N ALA A 42 6.38 0.08 -0.65
CA ALA A 42 7.67 0.78 -0.59
C ALA A 42 8.71 -0.01 0.23
N SER A 43 8.31 -0.42 1.44
CA SER A 43 9.16 -1.19 2.35
C SER A 43 9.58 -2.51 1.72
N SER A 44 8.65 -3.24 1.09
CA SER A 44 8.98 -4.49 0.42
C SER A 44 9.95 -4.31 -0.76
N ARG A 45 9.83 -3.23 -1.53
CA ARG A 45 10.77 -2.97 -2.63
C ARG A 45 12.17 -2.71 -2.09
N VAL A 46 12.28 -1.93 -1.01
CA VAL A 46 13.56 -1.69 -0.31
C VAL A 46 14.18 -3.01 0.13
N ASP A 47 13.40 -3.91 0.73
CA ASP A 47 13.89 -5.21 1.19
C ASP A 47 14.39 -6.10 0.04
N ILE A 48 13.67 -6.11 -1.09
CA ILE A 48 14.08 -6.86 -2.28
C ILE A 48 15.37 -6.30 -2.87
N LEU A 49 15.48 -4.98 -3.01
CA LEU A 49 16.67 -4.33 -3.56
C LEU A 49 17.90 -4.55 -2.67
N LYS A 50 17.72 -4.50 -1.34
CA LYS A 50 18.77 -4.86 -0.37
C LYS A 50 19.18 -6.32 -0.49
N ALA A 51 18.21 -7.23 -0.56
CA ALA A 51 18.47 -8.67 -0.69
C ALA A 51 19.21 -9.03 -2.00
N GLN A 52 18.99 -8.24 -3.06
CA GLN A 52 19.68 -8.38 -4.35
C GLN A 52 21.06 -7.70 -4.39
N GLY A 53 21.46 -6.96 -3.33
CA GLY A 53 22.76 -6.29 -3.26
C GLY A 53 22.87 -5.01 -4.09
N PHE A 54 21.76 -4.34 -4.39
CA PHE A 54 21.81 -3.02 -5.03
C PHE A 54 22.44 -1.98 -4.12
N ASN A 55 23.05 -0.96 -4.72
CA ASN A 55 23.66 0.14 -3.98
C ASN A 55 22.61 1.07 -3.34
N ASP A 56 23.04 1.85 -2.35
CA ASP A 56 22.16 2.74 -1.59
C ASP A 56 21.43 3.77 -2.46
N ARG A 57 22.04 4.20 -3.57
CA ARG A 57 21.42 5.16 -4.51
C ARG A 57 20.22 4.55 -5.22
N VAL A 58 20.29 3.28 -5.59
CA VAL A 58 19.17 2.56 -6.20
C VAL A 58 18.10 2.24 -5.17
N ILE A 59 18.50 1.92 -3.93
CA ILE A 59 17.57 1.72 -2.81
C ILE A 59 16.81 3.02 -2.48
N ALA A 60 17.48 4.18 -2.52
CA ALA A 60 16.87 5.49 -2.25
C ALA A 60 15.73 5.80 -3.22
N LEU A 61 15.80 5.33 -4.48
CA LEU A 61 14.70 5.49 -5.44
C LEU A 61 13.40 4.81 -4.95
N ALA A 62 13.51 3.74 -4.15
CA ALA A 62 12.38 3.03 -3.56
C ALA A 62 11.90 3.63 -2.23
N GLN A 63 12.54 4.69 -1.73
CA GLN A 63 12.16 5.39 -0.49
C GLN A 63 11.43 6.70 -0.76
N GLU A 64 11.56 7.26 -1.97
CA GLU A 64 10.85 8.46 -2.37
C GLU A 64 9.34 8.24 -2.33
N THR A 65 8.64 8.99 -1.48
CA THR A 65 7.18 8.84 -1.27
C THR A 65 6.40 9.05 -2.56
N GLU A 66 6.90 9.96 -3.40
CA GLU A 66 6.37 10.24 -4.73
C GLU A 66 6.73 9.16 -5.77
N ALA A 67 7.60 8.18 -5.46
CA ALA A 67 7.98 7.10 -6.35
C ALA A 67 7.01 5.90 -6.28
N HIS A 68 6.05 5.93 -5.37
CA HIS A 68 5.10 4.84 -5.17
C HIS A 68 3.86 5.04 -6.04
N SER A 69 3.41 3.92 -6.61
CA SER A 69 2.26 3.80 -7.50
C SER A 69 1.08 4.68 -7.08
N ASP A 70 0.41 5.31 -8.04
CA ASP A 70 -1.00 5.58 -7.83
C ASP A 70 -1.68 4.22 -7.74
N ASP A 71 -2.09 3.89 -6.52
CA ASP A 71 -2.81 2.68 -6.15
C ASP A 71 -4.26 2.80 -6.67
N GLU A 72 -4.44 3.06 -7.98
CA GLU A 72 -5.76 3.18 -8.58
C GLU A 72 -6.27 1.80 -8.98
N SER A 73 -7.53 1.59 -8.60
CA SER A 73 -8.29 0.38 -8.86
C SER A 73 -8.33 0.11 -10.36
N ASP A 74 -7.96 -1.10 -10.76
CA ASP A 74 -8.65 -1.78 -11.85
C ASP A 74 -10.15 -1.82 -11.51
N ASP A 75 -11.04 -1.53 -12.46
CA ASP A 75 -12.50 -1.62 -12.29
C ASP A 75 -12.96 -3.02 -11.77
N GLU A 76 -12.11 -4.04 -11.89
CA GLU A 76 -12.31 -5.42 -11.42
C GLU A 76 -11.63 -5.74 -10.08
N GLY A 77 -10.88 -4.81 -9.47
CA GLY A 77 -10.36 -4.91 -8.10
C GLY A 77 -9.19 -5.87 -7.87
N GLU A 78 -8.65 -6.50 -8.91
CA GLU A 78 -7.65 -7.58 -8.79
C GLU A 78 -6.21 -7.14 -9.12
N THR A 79 -5.98 -6.02 -9.82
CA THR A 79 -4.61 -5.65 -10.26
C THR A 79 -4.25 -4.18 -10.10
N TYR A 80 -3.47 -3.87 -9.06
CA TYR A 80 -2.80 -2.58 -8.88
C TYR A 80 -1.71 -2.40 -9.94
N THR A 81 -1.97 -1.56 -10.94
CA THR A 81 -1.00 -1.27 -12.01
C THR A 81 -0.24 0.00 -11.70
N ILE A 82 1.10 -0.07 -11.70
CA ILE A 82 1.95 1.12 -11.65
C ILE A 82 1.66 1.98 -12.88
N THR A 83 0.91 3.06 -12.70
CA THR A 83 0.76 4.12 -13.70
C THR A 83 2.07 4.86 -13.89
N ARG A 84 2.22 5.43 -15.10
CA ARG A 84 3.44 6.14 -15.50
C ARG A 84 3.56 7.43 -14.68
N LYS A 85 4.59 7.54 -13.83
CA LYS A 85 4.93 8.79 -13.15
C LYS A 85 5.63 9.75 -14.12
N GLU A 86 5.17 10.98 -14.19
CA GLU A 86 5.85 12.07 -14.91
C GLU A 86 7.25 12.33 -14.32
N GLY A 87 8.28 12.38 -15.16
CA GLY A 87 9.68 12.51 -14.72
C GLY A 87 10.38 11.21 -14.31
N ARG A 88 9.68 10.05 -14.27
CA ARG A 88 10.32 8.75 -14.04
C ARG A 88 10.76 8.12 -15.36
N SER A 89 12.03 7.70 -15.44
CA SER A 89 12.51 6.94 -16.60
C SER A 89 11.86 5.55 -16.67
N GLU A 90 11.68 5.04 -17.90
CA GLU A 90 11.11 3.71 -18.13
C GLU A 90 11.93 2.59 -17.46
N LYS A 91 13.25 2.76 -17.36
CA LYS A 91 14.15 1.81 -16.66
C LYS A 91 13.78 1.68 -15.17
N VAL A 92 13.52 2.79 -14.50
CA VAL A 92 13.13 2.79 -13.09
C VAL A 92 11.72 2.20 -12.92
N THR A 93 10.82 2.48 -13.84
CA THR A 93 9.49 1.84 -13.85
C THR A 93 9.58 0.32 -13.98
N ASN A 94 10.41 -0.18 -14.89
CA ASN A 94 10.62 -1.62 -15.07
C ASN A 94 11.31 -2.27 -13.87
N LEU A 95 12.24 -1.57 -13.22
CA LEU A 95 12.86 -2.02 -11.97
C LEU A 95 11.80 -2.26 -10.87
N PHE A 96 10.89 -1.30 -10.66
CA PHE A 96 9.84 -1.47 -9.64
C PHE A 96 8.82 -2.54 -10.02
N ARG A 97 8.48 -2.69 -11.30
CA ARG A 97 7.64 -3.81 -11.76
C ARG A 97 8.27 -5.16 -11.44
N MET A 98 9.58 -5.31 -11.64
CA MET A 98 10.32 -6.52 -11.27
C MET A 98 10.24 -6.78 -9.76
N CYS A 99 10.47 -5.77 -8.91
CA CYS A 99 10.34 -5.91 -7.46
C CYS A 99 8.92 -6.34 -7.06
N ASP A 100 7.88 -5.75 -7.64
CA ASP A 100 6.49 -6.08 -7.32
C ASP A 100 6.11 -7.50 -7.77
N GLU A 101 6.61 -7.96 -8.91
CA GLU A 101 6.46 -9.35 -9.35
C GLU A 101 7.13 -10.33 -8.39
N MET A 102 8.35 -10.02 -7.94
CA MET A 102 9.06 -10.83 -6.96
C MET A 102 8.31 -10.89 -5.63
N HIS A 103 7.83 -9.75 -5.12
CA HIS A 103 7.02 -9.69 -3.92
C HIS A 103 5.75 -10.57 -4.05
N ARG A 104 5.03 -10.44 -5.18
CA ARG A 104 3.84 -11.26 -5.45
C ARG A 104 4.14 -12.75 -5.45
N ARG A 105 5.27 -13.18 -6.01
CA ARG A 105 5.70 -14.58 -5.97
C ARG A 105 5.98 -15.04 -4.54
N ILE A 106 6.71 -14.26 -3.75
CA ILE A 106 7.02 -14.56 -2.35
C ILE A 106 5.73 -14.73 -1.52
N VAL A 107 4.79 -13.79 -1.62
CA VAL A 107 3.52 -13.83 -0.90
C VAL A 107 2.67 -15.03 -1.31
N LYS A 108 2.59 -15.34 -2.61
CA LYS A 108 1.90 -16.54 -3.11
C LYS A 108 2.52 -17.83 -2.54
N THR A 109 3.85 -17.93 -2.53
CA THR A 109 4.55 -19.10 -1.96
C THR A 109 4.29 -19.24 -0.46
N GLN A 110 4.31 -18.16 0.31
CA GLN A 110 4.01 -18.19 1.75
C GLN A 110 2.57 -18.62 2.03
N ARG A 111 1.59 -18.11 1.26
CA ARG A 111 0.18 -18.50 1.40
C ARG A 111 -0.04 -20.00 1.13
N GLY A 112 0.59 -20.54 0.09
CA GLY A 112 0.51 -21.98 -0.22
C GLY A 112 1.18 -22.87 0.83
N ARG A 113 2.16 -22.34 1.58
CA ARG A 113 2.85 -23.07 2.66
C ARG A 113 2.05 -23.11 3.96
N ASN A 114 1.23 -22.09 4.25
CA ASN A 114 0.38 -22.04 5.44
C ASN A 114 -0.92 -22.86 5.32
N HIS A 115 -1.23 -23.39 4.13
CA HIS A 115 -2.39 -24.27 3.87
C HIS A 115 -2.02 -25.76 3.80
N ARG A 116 -0.75 -26.10 4.10
CA ARG A 116 -0.27 -27.49 4.25
C ARG A 116 0.06 -27.74 5.71
#